data_AF-A0A150IZ22-F1
#
_entry.id   AF-A0A150IZ22-F1
#
_cell.length_a   1.000
_cell.length_b   1.000
_cell.length_c   1.000
_cell.angle_alpha   90.00
_cell.angle_beta   90.00
_cell.angle_gamma   90.00
#
_symmetry.space_group_name_H-M   'P 1'
#
loop_
_entity.id
_entity.type
_entity.pdbx_description
1 polymer ?
#
loop_
_entity_poly.entity_id
_entity_poly.type
_entity_poly.pdbx_seq_one_letter_code
_entity_poly.pdbx_strand_id
1 'polypeptide(L)'
;MDIGQIIKNIVDAILSFSDFIAEEISALTNGFLPEASVNEVGILILLVILRIGFDYAKKIIEILIVIFAIYIVIQLLPSIINSIG
;
A
#
# COMPACT_ATOMS: atom_id res chain seq x y z
N MET A 1 13.64 -32.54 -1.93
CA MET A 1 13.21 -31.53 -2.92
C MET A 1 14.46 -30.79 -3.35
N ASP A 2 14.81 -30.84 -4.63
CA ASP A 2 16.05 -30.25 -5.15
C ASP A 2 15.92 -28.72 -5.20
N ILE A 3 16.98 -27.99 -4.89
CA ILE A 3 16.97 -26.53 -4.75
C ILE A 3 16.59 -25.86 -6.08
N GLY A 4 16.99 -26.45 -7.20
CA GLY A 4 16.61 -25.97 -8.54
C GLY A 4 15.10 -26.06 -8.78
N GLN A 5 14.43 -27.09 -8.27
CA GLN A 5 12.98 -27.25 -8.39
C GLN A 5 12.24 -26.22 -7.53
N ILE A 6 12.76 -25.90 -6.34
CA ILE A 6 12.21 -24.88 -5.46
C ILE A 6 12.29 -23.50 -6.13
N ILE A 7 13.46 -23.17 -6.67
CA ILE A 7 13.67 -21.90 -7.37
C ILE A 7 12.73 -21.79 -8.57
N LYS A 8 12.59 -22.86 -9.37
CA LYS A 8 11.67 -22.87 -10.52
C LYS A 8 10.23 -22.62 -10.10
N ASN A 9 9.74 -23.32 -9.07
CA ASN A 9 8.38 -23.13 -8.57
C ASN A 9 8.14 -21.70 -8.05
N ILE A 10 9.14 -21.08 -7.42
CA ILE A 10 9.06 -19.68 -6.96
C ILE A 10 9.00 -18.73 -8.15
N VAL A 11 9.85 -18.93 -9.16
CA VAL A 11 9.86 -18.11 -10.38
C VAL A 11 8.52 -18.23 -11.10
N ASP A 12 8.00 -19.44 -11.28
CA ASP A 12 6.72 -19.68 -11.94
C ASP A 12 5.56 -19.00 -11.17
N ALA A 13 5.59 -19.02 -9.84
CA ALA A 13 4.60 -18.32 -9.01
C ALA A 13 4.70 -16.80 -9.14
N ILE A 14 5.91 -16.25 -9.24
CA ILE A 14 6.12 -14.81 -9.45
C ILE A 14 5.63 -14.37 -10.83
N LEU A 15 5.89 -15.17 -11.87
CA LEU A 15 5.42 -14.90 -13.22
C LEU A 15 3.89 -14.93 -13.29
N SER A 16 3.25 -15.97 -12.73
CA SER A 16 1.78 -16.05 -12.69
C SER A 16 1.15 -14.89 -11.91
N PHE A 17 1.78 -14.44 -10.82
CA PHE A 17 1.30 -13.27 -10.08
C PHE A 17 1.50 -11.98 -10.86
N SER A 18 2.56 -11.90 -11.67
CA SER A 18 2.81 -10.75 -12.54
C SER A 18 1.76 -10.65 -13.64
N ASP A 19 1.45 -11.76 -14.31
CA ASP A 19 0.38 -11.82 -15.33
C ASP A 19 -0.97 -11.37 -14.75
N PHE A 20 -1.31 -11.84 -13.54
CA PHE A 20 -2.52 -11.42 -12.83
C PHE A 20 -2.58 -9.90 -12.59
N ILE A 21 -1.46 -9.29 -12.19
CA ILE A 21 -1.42 -7.83 -11.99
C ILE A 21 -1.54 -7.09 -13.32
N ALA A 22 -0.91 -7.57 -14.39
CA ALA A 22 -0.99 -6.96 -15.72
C ALA A 22 -2.43 -6.95 -16.26
N GLU A 23 -3.15 -8.05 -16.10
CA GLU A 23 -4.57 -8.19 -16.45
C GLU A 23 -5.42 -7.16 -15.70
N GLU A 24 -5.26 -7.05 -14.38
CA GLU A 24 -6.04 -6.10 -13.57
C GLU A 24 -5.74 -4.64 -13.91
N ILE A 25 -4.48 -4.29 -14.20
CA ILE A 25 -4.12 -2.94 -14.64
C ILE A 25 -4.75 -2.63 -16.01
N SER A 26 -4.69 -3.57 -16.95
CA SER A 26 -5.33 -3.43 -18.25
C SER A 26 -6.83 -3.24 -18.10
N ALA A 27 -7.50 -4.03 -17.26
CA ALA A 27 -8.93 -3.93 -16.97
C ALA A 27 -9.29 -2.57 -16.33
N LEU A 28 -8.57 -2.14 -15.31
CA LEU A 28 -8.81 -0.86 -14.62
C LEU A 28 -8.55 0.36 -15.51
N THR A 29 -7.71 0.23 -16.53
CA THR A 29 -7.39 1.28 -17.49
C THR A 29 -8.23 1.21 -18.77
N ASN A 30 -9.28 0.37 -18.82
CA ASN A 30 -10.10 0.11 -20.01
C ASN A 30 -9.26 -0.27 -21.26
N GLY A 31 -8.17 -1.03 -21.07
CA GLY A 31 -7.27 -1.46 -22.13
C GLY A 31 -6.36 -0.35 -22.69
N PHE A 32 -6.28 0.82 -22.04
CA PHE A 32 -5.33 1.88 -22.42
C PHE A 32 -3.87 1.39 -22.31
N LEU A 33 -3.60 0.51 -21.34
CA LEU A 33 -2.34 -0.23 -21.24
C LEU A 33 -2.60 -1.71 -21.59
N PRO A 34 -2.20 -2.17 -22.79
CA PRO A 34 -2.27 -3.58 -23.14
C PRO A 34 -1.44 -4.43 -22.17
N GLU A 35 -1.93 -5.61 -21.78
CA GLU A 35 -1.26 -6.53 -20.84
C GLU A 35 0.20 -6.82 -21.22
N ALA A 36 0.48 -7.01 -22.51
CA ALA A 36 1.83 -7.23 -23.03
C ALA A 36 2.80 -6.04 -22.82
N SER A 37 2.27 -4.87 -22.48
CA SER A 37 3.05 -3.65 -22.19
C SER A 37 3.42 -3.55 -20.71
N VAL A 38 2.79 -4.37 -19.86
CA VAL A 38 2.98 -4.43 -18.42
C VAL A 38 3.88 -5.64 -18.13
N ASN A 39 5.18 -5.47 -18.34
CA ASN A 39 6.16 -6.51 -17.99
C ASN A 39 6.41 -6.57 -16.47
N GLU A 40 7.15 -7.58 -16.02
CA GLU A 40 7.48 -7.82 -14.61
C GLU A 40 8.18 -6.61 -13.97
N VAL A 41 8.95 -5.86 -14.76
CA VAL A 41 9.62 -4.62 -14.33
C VAL A 41 8.62 -3.48 -14.13
N GLY A 42 7.60 -3.36 -14.99
CA GLY A 42 6.51 -2.38 -14.86
C GLY A 42 5.68 -2.63 -13.62
N ILE A 43 5.40 -3.90 -13.32
CA ILE A 43 4.70 -4.31 -12.09
C ILE A 43 5.54 -3.98 -10.86
N LEU A 44 6.84 -4.25 -10.90
CA LEU A 44 7.74 -3.89 -9.82
C LEU A 44 7.75 -2.37 -9.58
N ILE A 45 7.77 -1.55 -10.64
CA ILE A 45 7.70 -0.09 -10.55
C ILE A 45 6.37 0.35 -9.95
N LEU A 46 5.25 -0.23 -10.36
CA LEU A 46 3.94 0.08 -9.79
C LEU A 46 3.85 -0.28 -8.31
N LEU A 47 4.38 -1.45 -7.91
CA LEU A 47 4.46 -1.85 -6.50
C LEU A 47 5.35 -0.92 -5.69
N VAL A 48 6.45 -0.41 -6.26
CA VAL A 48 7.31 0.60 -5.63
C VAL A 48 6.57 1.93 -5.47
N ILE A 49 5.86 2.40 -6.50
CA ILE A 49 5.06 3.64 -6.44
C ILE A 49 3.96 3.49 -5.39
N LEU A 50 3.27 2.36 -5.36
CA LEU A 50 2.21 2.04 -4.42
C LEU A 50 2.74 1.99 -2.98
N ARG A 51 3.92 1.40 -2.75
CA ARG A 51 4.62 1.44 -1.46
C ARG A 51 4.93 2.87 -1.03
N ILE A 52 5.49 3.68 -1.93
CA ILE A 52 5.78 5.09 -1.63
C ILE A 52 4.48 5.83 -1.28
N GLY A 53 3.40 5.60 -2.03
CA GLY A 53 2.08 6.16 -1.75
C GLY A 53 1.54 5.78 -0.36
N PHE A 54 1.71 4.51 0.04
CA PHE A 54 1.35 4.05 1.38
C PHE A 54 2.20 4.70 2.48
N ASP A 55 3.50 4.90 2.26
CA ASP A 55 4.36 5.59 3.23
C ASP A 55 3.91 7.05 3.43
N TYR A 56 3.50 7.74 2.36
CA TYR A 56 2.88 9.07 2.46
C TYR A 56 1.53 9.04 3.18
N ALA A 57 0.64 8.10 2.83
CA ALA A 57 -0.66 7.96 3.47
C ALA A 57 -0.52 7.69 4.97
N LYS A 58 0.42 6.83 5.37
CA LYS A 58 0.75 6.57 6.78
C LYS A 58 1.14 7.85 7.51
N LYS A 59 2.02 8.66 6.92
CA LYS A 59 2.46 9.93 7.51
C LYS A 59 1.31 10.92 7.68
N ILE A 60 0.39 10.98 6.72
CA ILE A 60 -0.82 11.82 6.84
C ILE A 60 -1.69 11.34 7.99
N ILE A 61 -1.92 10.02 8.11
CA ILE A 61 -2.69 9.44 9.21
C ILE A 61 -2.05 9.76 10.57
N GLU A 62 -0.73 9.64 10.70
CA GLU A 62 0.00 10.00 11.92
C GLU A 62 -0.24 11.47 12.31
N ILE A 63 -0.20 12.40 11.34
CA ILE A 63 -0.50 13.82 11.59
C ILE A 63 -1.94 14.01 12.04
N LEU A 64 -2.91 13.35 11.39
CA LEU A 64 -4.32 13.42 11.77
C LEU A 64 -4.55 12.91 13.20
N ILE A 65 -3.89 11.83 13.59
CA ILE A 65 -3.94 11.31 14.96
C ILE A 65 -3.45 12.35 15.97
N VAL A 66 -2.34 13.03 15.68
CA VAL A 66 -1.80 14.08 16.58
C VAL A 66 -2.78 15.24 16.72
N ILE A 67 -3.34 15.73 15.61
CA ILE A 67 -4.35 16.80 15.64
C ILE A 67 -5.57 16.37 16.48
N PHE A 68 -6.02 15.13 16.29
CA PHE A 68 -7.16 14.60 17.01
C PHE A 68 -6.89 14.43 18.52
N ALA A 69 -5.68 13.99 18.88
CA ALA A 69 -5.26 13.90 20.28
C ALA A 69 -5.24 15.28 20.97
N ILE A 70 -4.71 16.30 20.30
CA ILE A 70 -4.72 17.69 20.81
C ILE A 70 -6.16 18.16 20.99
N TYR A 71 -7.03 17.90 20.02
CA TYR A 71 -8.45 18.24 20.11
C TYR A 71 -9.13 17.59 21.33
N ILE A 72 -8.90 16.29 21.56
CA ILE A 72 -9.42 15.58 22.75
C ILE A 72 -8.92 16.23 24.04
N VAL A 73 -7.63 16.54 24.14
CA VAL A 73 -7.05 17.17 25.33
C VAL A 73 -7.69 18.53 25.62
N ILE A 74 -7.89 19.36 24.58
CA ILE A 74 -8.59 20.64 24.70
C ILE A 74 -10.04 20.44 25.16
N GLN A 75 -10.73 19.43 24.64
CA GLN A 75 -12.10 19.14 25.01
C GLN A 75 -12.25 18.64 26.45
N LEU A 76 -11.28 17.88 26.95
CA LEU A 76 -11.29 17.30 28.30
C LEU A 76 -10.71 18.25 29.37
N LEU A 77 -9.94 19.26 28.97
CA LEU A 77 -9.34 20.26 29.87
C LEU A 77 -10.35 20.88 30.86
N PRO A 78 -11.53 21.38 30.43
CA PRO A 78 -12.54 21.91 31.34
C PRO A 78 -13.03 20.89 32.37
N SER A 79 -13.23 19.64 31.97
CA SER A 79 -13.69 18.56 32.87
C SER A 79 -12.65 18.19 33.92
N ILE A 80 -11.37 18.23 33.57
CA ILE A 80 -10.25 17.97 34.49
C ILE A 80 -10.09 19.13 35.48
N ILE A 81 -10.17 20.38 35.00
CA ILE A 81 -10.06 21.57 35.86
C ILE A 81 -11.21 21.60 36.88
N ASN A 82 -12.44 21.31 36.42
CA ASN A 82 -13.63 21.30 37.29
C ASN A 82 -13.68 20.10 38.25
N SER A 83 -12.85 19.07 38.10
CA SER A 83 -12.78 17.95 39.07
C SER A 83 -11.68 18.11 40.10
N ILE A 84 -10.73 19.03 39.87
CA ILE A 84 -9.60 19.32 40.77
C ILE A 84 -9.87 20.57 41.64
N GLY A 85 -10.68 21.52 41.16
CA GLY A 85 -11.17 22.67 41.92
C GLY A 85 -12.42 22.36 42.73
#